data_AF-A0A378I614-F1
#
_entry.id   AF-A0A378I614-F1
#
_cell.length_a   1.000
_cell.length_b   1.000
_cell.length_c   1.000
_cell.angle_alpha   90.00
_cell.angle_beta   90.00
_cell.angle_gamma   90.00
#
_symmetry.space_group_name_H-M   'P 1'
#
loop_
_entity.id
_entity.type
_entity.pdbx_description
1 polymer ?
#
loop_
_entity_poly.entity_id
_entity_poly.type
_entity_poly.pdbx_seq_one_letter_code
_entity_poly.pdbx_strand_id
1 'polypeptide(L)'
;MQITEILDQLKKLPPILLTPDIKSKIDQIVTICDEDYSNKKWHGADALNRMILLDARVADLLTPDVIRYLFTQKNPTDNEKTYRNDGTSSFIKDVIYYGFNHGLLAIKLLPNNELPGVDSVQKSKDNQQSYQENTLRIVNSIAQATNTTKADIEADNESKLYETPLKEQFEVIVSTINIVSQNPQQIEELIQAGINKKGPLVLQADAGFQNLSLKVNEKLNEEGIPANLDNFCERFLVDPNLVLDKDLGHFIWDRIHLEAAIHSNKKIKIGEQEYTYQDVLRKMVEKIADNPDKYPEAKQQLFLRFSMVENDLKKRAPIQHAIANYSNLKKDQQENTVNYFVGQILSGRRDLQELLKKNPELYQAVGEKIEAMYQEQVGVLKKYRQTLAKRAEKKDTDSFFGDKQDCITQADKREVVSAIRQGNRRCLFSSDTYNATEEINNVILQANVVNSALRAAEHVNSSGSDKVICYTSKMTALKKSLEQTYDLYGSGFDILKKDTGSLSSQIKRYVLNLVNLLTPAFLHQAPAAPLRHKGYTIVKGMGQLDEQIQKFKAIKLQSSELRSSEDRAQAEPNDLASNTKLI
;
A
#
# COMPACT_ATOMS: atom_id res chain seq x y z
N MET A 1 20.31 -1.31 -3.23
CA MET A 1 19.63 -1.97 -2.10
C MET A 1 19.88 -1.18 -0.84
N GLN A 2 18.89 -1.09 0.06
CA GLN A 2 19.13 -0.51 1.38
C GLN A 2 20.05 -1.42 2.20
N ILE A 3 20.84 -0.84 3.09
CA ILE A 3 21.78 -1.61 3.93
C ILE A 3 21.05 -2.66 4.77
N THR A 4 19.87 -2.33 5.28
CA THR A 4 19.02 -3.27 6.03
C THR A 4 18.61 -4.49 5.20
N GLU A 5 18.33 -4.32 3.90
CA GLU A 5 18.03 -5.42 2.99
C GLU A 5 19.25 -6.34 2.78
N ILE A 6 20.45 -5.76 2.72
CA ILE A 6 21.71 -6.50 2.62
C ILE A 6 21.98 -7.27 3.91
N LEU A 7 21.78 -6.64 5.07
CA LEU A 7 21.88 -7.29 6.38
C LEU A 7 20.84 -8.41 6.53
N ASP A 8 19.64 -8.28 5.98
CA ASP A 8 18.63 -9.34 5.95
C ASP A 8 19.04 -10.54 5.07
N GLN A 9 19.88 -10.33 4.06
CA GLN A 9 20.45 -11.46 3.30
C GLN A 9 21.47 -12.23 4.14
N LEU A 10 22.28 -11.57 4.97
CA LEU A 10 23.18 -12.25 5.90
C LEU A 10 22.44 -13.17 6.87
N LYS A 11 21.28 -12.74 7.36
CA LYS A 11 20.42 -13.55 8.26
C LYS A 11 19.99 -14.89 7.65
N LYS A 12 20.08 -15.04 6.33
CA LYS A 12 19.71 -16.28 5.61
C LYS A 12 20.90 -17.23 5.41
N LEU A 13 22.12 -16.77 5.67
CA LEU A 13 23.33 -17.59 5.55
C LEU A 13 23.51 -18.50 6.78
N PRO A 14 24.23 -19.62 6.65
CA PRO A 14 24.54 -20.47 7.79
C PRO A 14 25.36 -19.72 8.86
N PRO A 15 25.13 -19.98 10.16
CA PRO A 15 25.95 -19.43 11.24
C PRO A 15 27.43 -19.76 11.06
N ILE A 16 28.29 -18.79 11.35
CA ILE A 16 29.74 -19.01 11.41
C ILE A 16 30.23 -19.15 12.86
N LEU A 17 31.37 -19.79 13.07
CA LEU A 17 31.93 -20.06 14.40
C LEU A 17 32.42 -18.77 15.07
N LEU A 18 32.20 -18.66 16.39
CA LEU A 18 32.81 -17.62 17.21
C LEU A 18 34.31 -17.92 17.40
N THR A 19 35.17 -17.20 16.67
CA THR A 19 36.62 -17.27 16.88
C THR A 19 37.06 -16.38 18.05
N PRO A 20 38.25 -16.61 18.64
CA PRO A 20 38.78 -15.73 19.69
C PRO A 20 38.92 -14.26 19.24
N ASP A 21 39.26 -14.05 17.97
CA ASP A 21 39.38 -12.70 17.39
C ASP A 21 38.02 -12.01 17.24
N ILE A 22 37.00 -12.70 16.72
CA ILE A 22 35.63 -12.18 16.63
C ILE A 22 35.11 -11.85 18.03
N LYS A 23 35.32 -12.75 19.00
CA LYS A 23 34.92 -12.54 20.39
C LYS A 23 35.56 -11.30 20.98
N SER A 24 36.88 -11.17 20.86
CA SER A 24 37.62 -10.03 21.40
C SER A 24 37.16 -8.69 20.80
N LYS A 25 36.79 -8.66 19.51
CA LYS A 25 36.24 -7.46 18.87
C LYS A 25 34.83 -7.13 19.35
N ILE A 26 33.97 -8.14 19.49
CA ILE A 26 32.62 -7.96 20.06
C ILE A 26 32.72 -7.43 21.50
N ASP A 27 33.56 -8.02 22.34
CA ASP A 27 33.78 -7.59 23.72
C ASP A 27 34.22 -6.11 23.76
N GLN A 28 35.17 -5.70 22.89
CA GLN A 28 35.61 -4.31 22.78
C GLN A 28 34.49 -3.36 22.30
N ILE A 29 33.66 -3.78 21.34
CA ILE A 29 32.50 -2.99 20.90
C ILE A 29 31.52 -2.79 22.07
N VAL A 30 31.23 -3.85 22.84
CA VAL A 30 30.37 -3.75 24.03
C VAL A 30 30.96 -2.75 25.02
N THR A 31 32.25 -2.85 25.34
CA THR A 31 32.93 -1.90 26.24
C THR A 31 32.77 -0.46 25.77
N ILE A 32 33.04 -0.17 24.49
CA ILE A 32 32.87 1.18 23.93
C ILE A 32 31.41 1.65 24.05
N CYS A 33 30.46 0.78 23.70
CA CYS A 33 29.03 1.10 23.77
C CYS A 33 28.59 1.41 25.22
N ASP A 34 29.04 0.59 26.17
CA ASP A 34 28.67 0.70 27.56
C ASP A 34 29.38 1.85 28.29
N GLU A 35 30.59 2.22 27.90
CA GLU A 35 31.30 3.36 28.48
C GLU A 35 30.77 4.70 27.94
N ASP A 36 30.62 4.82 26.62
CA ASP A 36 30.42 6.11 25.97
C ASP A 36 28.96 6.39 25.60
N TYR A 37 28.13 5.36 25.45
CA TYR A 37 26.77 5.48 24.90
C TYR A 37 25.67 4.99 25.83
N SER A 38 25.98 4.23 26.88
CA SER A 38 25.00 3.79 27.89
C SER A 38 24.35 4.97 28.64
N ASN A 39 25.18 5.98 28.98
CA ASN A 39 24.85 7.05 29.93
C ASN A 39 24.18 8.29 29.34
N LYS A 40 23.83 8.29 28.04
CA LYS A 40 23.21 9.47 27.44
C LYS A 40 21.68 9.42 27.53
N LYS A 41 21.13 9.84 28.68
CA LYS A 41 19.68 9.97 28.98
C LYS A 41 18.87 10.79 27.95
N TRP A 42 19.54 11.44 27.01
CA TRP A 42 19.01 12.51 26.15
C TRP A 42 18.88 12.12 24.67
N HIS A 43 19.30 10.92 24.29
CA HIS A 43 19.26 10.48 22.90
C HIS A 43 18.18 9.41 22.76
N GLY A 44 17.24 9.61 21.81
CA GLY A 44 16.40 8.51 21.36
C GLY A 44 17.28 7.36 20.83
N ALA A 45 16.76 6.13 20.88
CA ALA A 45 17.47 4.92 20.44
C ALA A 45 18.17 5.11 19.07
N ASP A 46 17.53 5.80 18.14
CA ASP A 46 18.05 6.02 16.81
C ASP A 46 19.24 6.98 16.76
N ALA A 47 19.25 8.03 17.59
CA ALA A 47 20.38 8.96 17.67
C ALA A 47 21.62 8.27 18.25
N LEU A 48 21.45 7.45 19.29
CA LEU A 48 22.54 6.63 19.84
C LEU A 48 23.12 5.68 18.80
N ASN A 49 22.25 4.96 18.09
CA ASN A 49 22.68 4.03 17.06
C ASN A 49 23.48 4.75 15.96
N ARG A 50 23.07 5.95 15.54
CA ARG A 50 23.84 6.75 14.57
C ARG A 50 25.20 7.16 15.12
N MET A 51 25.29 7.60 16.38
CA MET A 51 26.57 7.97 16.98
C MET A 51 27.55 6.79 17.02
N ILE A 52 27.07 5.59 17.32
CA ILE A 52 27.88 4.37 17.29
C ILE A 52 28.41 4.09 15.87
N LEU A 53 27.60 4.33 14.83
CA LEU A 53 28.03 4.19 13.43
C LEU A 53 29.00 5.28 12.94
N LEU A 54 29.15 6.37 13.70
CA LEU A 54 30.11 7.45 13.44
C LEU A 54 31.43 7.26 14.23
N ASP A 55 31.51 6.30 15.15
CA ASP A 55 32.68 6.09 16.01
C ASP A 55 33.80 5.32 15.29
N ALA A 56 35.00 5.90 15.25
CA ALA A 56 36.15 5.30 14.59
C ALA A 56 36.56 3.95 15.21
N ARG A 57 36.51 3.84 16.54
CA ARG A 57 36.90 2.61 17.26
C ARG A 57 35.91 1.49 16.96
N VAL A 58 34.62 1.80 16.86
CA VAL A 58 33.59 0.83 16.46
C VAL A 58 33.80 0.41 15.00
N ALA A 59 34.08 1.37 14.10
CA ALA A 59 34.35 1.07 12.70
C ALA A 59 35.59 0.17 12.50
N ASP A 60 36.62 0.32 13.32
CA ASP A 60 37.82 -0.54 13.31
C ASP A 60 37.50 -1.99 13.69
N LEU A 61 36.54 -2.19 14.59
CA LEU A 61 36.19 -3.50 15.14
C LEU A 61 35.13 -4.22 14.31
N LEU A 62 34.28 -3.50 13.57
CA LEU A 62 33.26 -4.06 12.66
C LEU A 62 33.87 -4.53 11.33
N THR A 63 34.70 -5.58 11.43
CA THR A 63 35.27 -6.27 10.26
C THR A 63 34.21 -7.11 9.53
N PRO A 64 34.45 -7.55 8.28
CA PRO A 64 33.53 -8.41 7.55
C PRO A 64 33.15 -9.69 8.32
N ASP A 65 34.12 -10.31 8.99
CA ASP A 65 33.88 -11.54 9.77
C ASP A 65 33.03 -11.28 11.03
N VAL A 66 33.24 -10.14 11.71
CA VAL A 66 32.42 -9.75 12.86
C VAL A 66 30.98 -9.47 12.42
N ILE A 67 30.77 -8.72 11.34
CA ILE A 67 29.44 -8.46 10.78
C ILE A 67 28.77 -9.77 10.36
N ARG A 68 29.49 -10.64 9.65
CA ARG A 68 28.96 -11.93 9.23
C ARG A 68 28.59 -12.80 10.43
N TYR A 69 29.39 -12.81 11.48
CA TYR A 69 29.06 -13.51 12.73
C TYR A 69 27.77 -12.97 13.32
N LEU A 70 27.73 -11.66 13.62
CA LEU A 70 26.60 -10.98 14.28
C LEU A 70 25.26 -11.22 13.56
N PHE A 71 25.26 -11.22 12.23
CA PHE A 71 24.04 -11.33 11.43
C PHE A 71 23.69 -12.77 11.01
N THR A 72 24.58 -13.75 11.16
CA THR A 72 24.28 -15.17 10.90
C THR A 72 23.91 -15.95 12.16
N GLN A 73 24.18 -15.42 13.36
CA GLN A 73 23.78 -16.05 14.62
C GLN A 73 22.26 -15.97 14.82
N LYS A 74 21.63 -17.15 14.96
CA LYS A 74 20.20 -17.27 15.26
C LYS A 74 19.86 -16.82 16.67
N ASN A 75 20.73 -17.16 17.63
CA ASN A 75 20.55 -16.86 19.05
C ASN A 75 21.73 -16.00 19.52
N PRO A 76 21.60 -14.66 19.52
CA PRO A 76 22.64 -13.81 20.07
C PRO A 76 22.80 -14.07 21.57
N THR A 77 24.02 -14.01 22.06
CA THR A 77 24.33 -14.28 23.47
C THR A 77 24.27 -13.01 24.32
N ASP A 78 24.10 -13.14 25.64
CA ASP A 78 24.08 -11.97 26.55
C ASP A 78 25.37 -11.13 26.50
N ASN A 79 26.49 -11.73 26.09
CA ASN A 79 27.77 -11.04 25.90
C ASN A 79 27.79 -10.11 24.68
N GLU A 80 26.76 -10.15 23.83
CA GLU A 80 26.62 -9.27 22.66
C GLU A 80 25.67 -8.09 22.94
N LYS A 81 25.23 -7.93 24.19
CA LYS A 81 24.35 -6.85 24.62
C LYS A 81 25.15 -5.64 25.03
N THR A 82 24.67 -4.47 24.63
CA THR A 82 25.02 -3.20 25.25
C THR A 82 23.85 -2.71 26.09
N TYR A 83 24.17 -2.06 27.21
CA TYR A 83 23.21 -1.56 28.17
C TYR A 83 22.85 -0.10 27.93
N ARG A 84 21.58 0.23 28.17
CA ARG A 84 21.03 1.57 28.07
C ARG A 84 20.57 2.06 29.43
N ASN A 85 20.58 3.37 29.58
CA ASN A 85 20.19 4.07 30.81
C ASN A 85 18.77 3.82 31.32
N ASP A 86 17.86 3.38 30.47
CA ASP A 86 16.49 3.03 30.86
C ASP A 86 16.40 1.60 31.42
N GLY A 87 17.54 0.94 31.66
CA GLY A 87 17.61 -0.44 32.11
C GLY A 87 17.36 -1.45 30.99
N THR A 88 17.16 -0.99 29.75
CA THR A 88 17.06 -1.87 28.59
C THR A 88 18.44 -2.26 28.09
N SER A 89 18.49 -3.37 27.36
CA SER A 89 19.69 -3.78 26.62
C SER A 89 19.32 -4.00 25.16
N SER A 90 20.28 -3.83 24.28
CA SER A 90 20.12 -4.11 22.85
C SER A 90 21.31 -4.91 22.37
N PHE A 91 21.09 -5.88 21.49
CA PHE A 91 22.19 -6.60 20.87
C PHE A 91 22.92 -5.67 19.90
N ILE A 92 24.25 -5.82 19.78
CA ILE A 92 25.06 -5.02 18.84
C ILE A 92 24.50 -5.11 17.41
N LYS A 93 24.05 -6.31 16.98
CA LYS A 93 23.44 -6.49 15.66
C LYS A 93 22.20 -5.59 15.46
N ASP A 94 21.40 -5.39 16.50
CA ASP A 94 20.20 -4.57 16.45
C ASP A 94 20.57 -3.08 16.43
N VAL A 95 21.58 -2.68 17.22
CA VAL A 95 22.14 -1.32 17.19
C VAL A 95 22.60 -0.96 15.77
N ILE A 96 23.36 -1.84 15.11
CA ILE A 96 23.82 -1.65 13.73
C ILE A 96 22.62 -1.61 12.78
N TYR A 97 21.74 -2.61 12.85
CA TYR A 97 20.60 -2.74 11.95
C TYR A 97 19.67 -1.51 12.02
N TYR A 98 19.29 -1.10 13.23
CA TYR A 98 18.41 0.04 13.42
C TYR A 98 19.13 1.38 13.20
N GLY A 99 20.46 1.46 13.38
CA GLY A 99 21.25 2.64 13.02
C GLY A 99 21.19 2.98 11.53
N PHE A 100 21.08 1.96 10.66
CA PHE A 100 20.90 2.14 9.22
C PHE A 100 19.42 2.26 8.78
N ASN A 101 18.45 2.17 9.70
CA ASN A 101 17.02 2.14 9.35
C ASN A 101 16.52 3.41 8.65
N HIS A 102 17.15 4.56 8.94
CA HIS A 102 16.83 5.84 8.31
C HIS A 102 17.70 6.15 7.08
N GLY A 103 18.57 5.21 6.67
CA GLY A 103 19.45 5.36 5.52
C GLY A 103 20.73 6.17 5.80
N LEU A 104 21.62 6.17 4.81
CA LEU A 104 22.96 6.76 4.93
C LEU A 104 22.95 8.29 5.11
N LEU A 105 22.06 8.99 4.41
CA LEU A 105 21.95 10.44 4.53
C LEU A 105 21.51 10.88 5.93
N ALA A 106 20.66 10.11 6.60
CA ALA A 106 20.26 10.40 7.97
C ALA A 106 21.45 10.28 8.95
N ILE A 107 22.34 9.29 8.76
CA ILE A 107 23.58 9.16 9.56
C ILE A 107 24.50 10.36 9.32
N LYS A 108 24.65 10.78 8.06
CA LYS A 108 25.54 11.86 7.64
C LYS A 108 25.06 13.24 8.11
N LEU A 109 23.76 13.50 8.06
CA LEU A 109 23.21 14.87 8.10
C LEU A 109 22.30 15.18 9.29
N LEU A 110 21.74 14.18 9.98
CA LEU A 110 20.92 14.48 11.17
C LEU A 110 21.79 14.86 12.37
N PRO A 111 21.38 15.86 13.16
CA PRO A 111 21.98 16.09 14.46
C PRO A 111 21.77 14.87 15.37
N ASN A 112 22.75 14.61 16.25
CA ASN A 112 22.75 13.47 17.16
C ASN A 112 22.45 13.89 18.60
N ASN A 113 21.59 14.89 18.81
CA ASN A 113 21.17 15.39 20.14
C ASN A 113 22.32 15.83 21.06
N GLU A 114 23.18 16.70 20.55
CA GLU A 114 24.38 17.15 21.25
C GLU A 114 24.07 17.84 22.61
N LEU A 115 25.04 17.85 23.52
CA LEU A 115 24.87 18.50 24.82
C LEU A 115 24.65 20.02 24.67
N PRO A 116 23.91 20.67 25.59
CA PRO A 116 23.73 22.11 25.54
C PRO A 116 25.09 22.83 25.58
N GLY A 117 25.25 23.88 24.76
CA GLY A 117 26.50 24.64 24.65
C GLY A 117 27.53 24.07 23.67
N VAL A 118 27.25 22.93 23.03
CA VAL A 118 28.03 22.44 21.89
C VAL A 118 27.66 23.28 20.66
N ASP A 119 28.68 23.75 19.93
CA ASP A 119 28.49 24.37 18.62
C ASP A 119 27.90 23.32 17.66
N SER A 120 26.60 23.48 17.38
CA SER A 120 25.84 22.54 16.57
C SER A 120 26.29 22.53 15.11
N VAL A 121 26.85 23.64 14.63
CA VAL A 121 27.38 23.77 13.26
C VAL A 121 28.69 23.00 13.14
N GLN A 122 29.62 23.23 14.07
CA GLN A 122 30.88 22.49 14.07
C GLN A 122 30.62 21.00 14.22
N LYS A 123 29.70 20.63 15.12
CA LYS A 123 29.39 19.22 15.34
C LYS A 123 28.70 18.55 14.16
N SER A 124 27.89 19.28 13.39
CA SER A 124 27.36 18.80 12.11
C SER A 124 28.48 18.51 11.11
N LYS A 125 29.50 19.38 11.02
CA LYS A 125 30.69 19.14 10.17
C LYS A 125 31.49 17.92 10.64
N ASP A 126 31.72 17.80 11.94
CA ASP A 126 32.42 16.66 12.52
C ASP A 126 31.68 15.34 12.22
N ASN A 127 30.34 15.34 12.32
CA ASN A 127 29.53 14.17 11.99
C ASN A 127 29.64 13.80 10.50
N GLN A 128 29.66 14.80 9.60
CA GLN A 128 29.86 14.55 8.17
C GLN A 128 31.26 13.99 7.87
N GLN A 129 32.30 14.44 8.59
CA GLN A 129 33.65 13.89 8.47
C GLN A 129 33.71 12.46 9.00
N SER A 130 33.23 12.21 10.22
CA SER A 130 33.14 10.87 10.81
C SER A 130 32.32 9.91 9.95
N TYR A 131 31.30 10.40 9.24
CA TYR A 131 30.57 9.60 8.28
C TYR A 131 31.46 9.10 7.14
N GLN A 132 32.25 10.00 6.54
CA GLN A 132 33.17 9.66 5.44
C GLN A 132 34.27 8.71 5.91
N GLU A 133 34.81 8.96 7.10
CA GLU A 133 35.94 8.20 7.64
C GLU A 133 35.51 6.86 8.22
N ASN A 134 34.37 6.78 8.91
CA ASN A 134 34.00 5.64 9.75
C ASN A 134 32.79 4.88 9.20
N THR A 135 31.67 5.57 8.94
CA THR A 135 30.44 4.90 8.48
C THR A 135 30.65 4.21 7.13
N LEU A 136 31.31 4.86 6.17
CA LEU A 136 31.58 4.24 4.86
C LEU A 136 32.51 3.02 4.95
N ARG A 137 33.39 2.94 5.95
CA ARG A 137 34.19 1.74 6.21
C ARG A 137 33.31 0.60 6.70
N ILE A 138 32.38 0.86 7.61
CA ILE A 138 31.39 -0.13 8.07
C ILE A 138 30.57 -0.63 6.88
N VAL A 139 30.08 0.26 6.01
CA VAL A 139 29.35 -0.10 4.79
C VAL A 139 30.19 -1.02 3.89
N ASN A 140 31.47 -0.71 3.71
CA ASN A 140 32.37 -1.57 2.93
C ASN A 140 32.57 -2.95 3.59
N SER A 141 32.69 -3.01 4.92
CA SER A 141 32.75 -4.29 5.63
C SER A 141 31.46 -5.11 5.47
N ILE A 142 30.28 -4.46 5.44
CA ILE A 142 28.99 -5.12 5.14
C ILE A 142 28.98 -5.65 3.70
N ALA A 143 29.46 -4.87 2.74
CA ALA A 143 29.57 -5.28 1.34
C ALA A 143 30.43 -6.55 1.20
N GLN A 144 31.60 -6.56 1.85
CA GLN A 144 32.51 -7.71 1.87
C GLN A 144 31.90 -8.93 2.58
N ALA A 145 31.21 -8.73 3.71
CA ALA A 145 30.55 -9.81 4.44
C ALA A 145 29.47 -10.52 3.60
N THR A 146 28.83 -9.79 2.68
CA THR A 146 27.74 -10.28 1.83
C THR A 146 28.17 -10.69 0.42
N ASN A 147 29.43 -10.48 0.05
CA ASN A 147 29.91 -10.53 -1.34
C ASN A 147 29.08 -9.65 -2.30
N THR A 148 28.50 -8.56 -1.80
CA THR A 148 27.74 -7.59 -2.58
C THR A 148 28.70 -6.52 -3.10
N THR A 149 28.54 -6.06 -4.34
CA THR A 149 29.40 -4.98 -4.84
C THR A 149 28.96 -3.64 -4.25
N LYS A 150 29.88 -2.69 -4.08
CA LYS A 150 29.55 -1.35 -3.59
C LYS A 150 28.51 -0.63 -4.48
N ALA A 151 28.46 -0.97 -5.77
CA ALA A 151 27.48 -0.43 -6.72
C ALA A 151 26.04 -0.89 -6.43
N ASP A 152 25.87 -2.03 -5.75
CA ASP A 152 24.56 -2.57 -5.40
C ASP A 152 24.02 -1.99 -4.08
N ILE A 153 24.87 -1.32 -3.30
CA ILE A 153 24.48 -0.64 -2.06
C ILE A 153 23.91 0.73 -2.40
N GLU A 154 22.85 1.12 -1.69
CA GLU A 154 22.34 2.48 -1.71
C GLU A 154 23.50 3.48 -1.56
N ALA A 155 23.70 4.30 -2.59
CA ALA A 155 24.66 5.40 -2.54
C ALA A 155 24.12 6.50 -1.61
N ASP A 156 25.02 7.20 -0.92
CA ASP A 156 24.73 8.42 -0.17
C ASP A 156 24.52 9.61 -1.12
N ASN A 157 23.60 9.43 -2.07
CA ASN A 157 23.41 10.37 -3.15
C ASN A 157 22.58 11.56 -2.68
N GLU A 158 23.26 12.59 -2.20
CA GLU A 158 22.64 13.89 -1.87
C GLU A 158 21.91 14.51 -3.06
N SER A 159 22.26 14.20 -4.32
CA SER A 159 21.50 14.72 -5.46
C SER A 159 20.06 14.21 -5.46
N LYS A 160 19.84 12.96 -5.03
CA LYS A 160 18.49 12.37 -4.90
C LYS A 160 17.66 13.10 -3.86
N LEU A 161 18.31 13.65 -2.84
CA LEU A 161 17.62 14.38 -1.78
C LEU A 161 16.91 15.64 -2.32
N TYR A 162 17.44 16.22 -3.39
CA TYR A 162 16.94 17.45 -4.01
C TYR A 162 16.23 17.21 -5.35
N GLU A 163 15.89 15.97 -5.70
CA GLU A 163 15.23 15.63 -6.98
C GLU A 163 13.83 16.24 -7.11
N THR A 164 13.04 16.18 -6.03
CA THR A 164 11.70 16.80 -5.98
C THR A 164 11.82 18.18 -5.35
N PRO A 165 11.34 19.27 -5.99
CA PRO A 165 11.30 20.59 -5.37
C PRO A 165 10.62 20.59 -4.00
N LEU A 166 11.19 21.32 -3.03
CA LEU A 166 10.72 21.29 -1.63
C LEU A 166 9.23 21.67 -1.49
N LYS A 167 8.77 22.66 -2.28
CA LYS A 167 7.36 23.08 -2.34
C LYS A 167 6.45 21.91 -2.75
N GLU A 168 6.82 21.20 -3.81
CA GLU A 168 6.07 20.05 -4.31
C GLU A 168 6.08 18.90 -3.31
N GLN A 169 7.24 18.58 -2.74
CA GLN A 169 7.36 17.53 -1.73
C GLN A 169 6.48 17.81 -0.51
N PHE A 170 6.49 19.05 0.00
CA PHE A 170 5.66 19.44 1.14
C PHE A 170 4.17 19.31 0.85
N GLU A 171 3.71 19.79 -0.31
CA GLU A 171 2.28 19.71 -0.66
C GLU A 171 1.84 18.26 -0.90
N VAL A 172 2.71 17.37 -1.41
CA VAL A 172 2.43 15.93 -1.49
C VAL A 172 2.26 15.32 -0.09
N ILE A 173 3.13 15.67 0.87
CA ILE A 173 3.02 15.20 2.26
C ILE A 173 1.70 15.68 2.87
N VAL A 174 1.41 16.98 2.79
CA VAL A 174 0.17 17.59 3.28
C VAL A 174 -1.06 16.89 2.68
N SER A 175 -1.06 16.70 1.36
CA SER A 175 -2.17 16.08 0.63
C SER A 175 -2.35 14.62 1.03
N THR A 176 -1.25 13.88 1.18
CA THR A 176 -1.27 12.49 1.63
C THR A 176 -1.85 12.39 3.03
N ILE A 177 -1.37 13.18 3.99
CA ILE A 177 -1.88 13.22 5.36
C ILE A 177 -3.37 13.57 5.37
N ASN A 178 -3.79 14.60 4.63
CA ASN A 178 -5.20 15.00 4.55
C ASN A 178 -6.12 13.92 3.97
N ILE A 179 -5.67 13.14 3.00
CA ILE A 179 -6.44 12.02 2.43
C ILE A 179 -6.56 10.91 3.47
N VAL A 180 -5.46 10.55 4.14
CA VAL A 180 -5.50 9.49 5.17
C VAL A 180 -6.32 9.93 6.38
N SER A 181 -6.29 11.22 6.73
CA SER A 181 -7.06 11.81 7.84
C SER A 181 -8.58 11.78 7.68
N GLN A 182 -9.08 11.32 6.54
CA GLN A 182 -10.52 11.13 6.32
C GLN A 182 -10.99 9.74 6.74
N ASN A 183 -10.06 8.83 7.10
CA ASN A 183 -10.37 7.53 7.65
C ASN A 183 -9.87 7.44 9.11
N PRO A 184 -10.78 7.52 10.11
CA PRO A 184 -10.40 7.52 11.54
C PRO A 184 -9.54 6.34 11.98
N GLN A 185 -9.74 5.15 11.40
CA GLN A 185 -8.93 3.96 11.70
C GLN A 185 -7.49 4.10 11.20
N GLN A 186 -7.31 4.73 10.03
CA GLN A 186 -5.98 4.98 9.47
C GLN A 186 -5.28 6.16 10.15
N ILE A 187 -6.01 7.10 10.76
CA ILE A 187 -5.41 8.16 11.60
C ILE A 187 -4.79 7.59 12.86
N GLU A 188 -5.50 6.67 13.52
CA GLU A 188 -4.95 5.99 14.69
C GLU A 188 -3.68 5.22 14.29
N GLU A 189 -3.65 4.55 13.14
CA GLU A 189 -2.42 3.93 12.62
C GLU A 189 -1.36 4.95 12.15
N LEU A 190 -1.77 6.14 11.70
CA LEU A 190 -0.85 7.21 11.28
C LEU A 190 -0.10 7.82 12.46
N ILE A 191 -0.83 8.13 13.54
CA ILE A 191 -0.35 8.87 14.71
C ILE A 191 0.09 7.89 15.84
N GLN A 192 -0.43 6.66 15.91
CA GLN A 192 -0.10 5.71 16.97
C GLN A 192 0.96 4.67 16.59
N ALA A 193 1.77 4.88 15.55
CA ALA A 193 2.95 4.07 15.29
C ALA A 193 4.03 4.32 16.37
N GLY A 194 3.77 3.78 17.56
CA GLY A 194 4.60 3.79 18.76
C GLY A 194 4.41 5.03 19.62
N ILE A 195 3.65 4.93 20.74
CA ILE A 195 4.05 5.46 22.05
C ILE A 195 3.21 4.84 23.17
N ASN A 196 3.93 4.19 24.06
CA ASN A 196 3.56 3.97 25.45
C ASN A 196 3.23 5.30 26.16
N LYS A 197 1.99 5.44 26.68
CA LYS A 197 1.64 6.12 27.96
C LYS A 197 2.18 7.53 28.31
N LYS A 198 2.83 8.31 27.43
CA LYS A 198 3.34 9.69 27.72
C LYS A 198 2.71 10.82 26.90
N GLY A 199 1.40 10.74 26.65
CA GLY A 199 0.60 11.79 26.02
C GLY A 199 0.60 11.72 24.48
N PRO A 200 -0.46 12.22 23.81
CA PRO A 200 -0.58 12.18 22.34
C PRO A 200 0.54 12.99 21.67
N LEU A 201 1.16 12.46 20.61
CA LEU A 201 2.25 13.08 19.84
C LEU A 201 2.03 14.57 19.49
N VAL A 202 0.78 14.95 19.26
CA VAL A 202 0.36 16.34 19.02
C VAL A 202 0.78 17.27 20.17
N LEU A 203 0.74 16.83 21.43
CA LEU A 203 1.21 17.64 22.57
C LEU A 203 2.73 17.79 22.59
N GLN A 204 3.47 16.78 22.16
CA GLN A 204 4.92 16.88 22.05
C GLN A 204 5.33 17.82 20.92
N ALA A 205 4.64 17.73 19.77
CA ALA A 205 4.79 18.68 18.67
C ALA A 205 4.43 20.11 19.12
N ASP A 206 3.33 20.29 19.86
CA ASP A 206 2.91 21.59 20.42
C ASP A 206 4.00 22.16 21.33
N ALA A 207 4.51 21.37 22.29
CA ALA A 207 5.63 21.79 23.14
C ALA A 207 6.87 22.20 22.32
N GLY A 208 7.17 21.49 21.24
CA GLY A 208 8.23 21.85 20.29
C GLY A 208 7.99 23.22 19.68
N PHE A 209 6.84 23.43 19.04
CA PHE A 209 6.50 24.71 18.40
C PHE A 209 6.46 25.87 19.41
N GLN A 210 5.95 25.66 20.63
CA GLN A 210 6.00 26.69 21.69
C GLN A 210 7.44 27.06 22.05
N ASN A 211 8.33 26.07 22.21
CA ASN A 211 9.73 26.31 22.52
C ASN A 211 10.45 27.04 21.36
N LEU A 212 10.18 26.66 20.11
CA LEU A 212 10.66 27.40 18.94
C LEU A 212 10.21 28.85 19.00
N SER A 213 8.93 29.09 19.29
CA SER A 213 8.40 30.44 19.33
C SER A 213 9.04 31.30 20.40
N LEU A 214 9.26 30.74 21.60
CA LEU A 214 10.00 31.41 22.66
C LEU A 214 11.42 31.79 22.18
N LYS A 215 12.20 30.83 21.69
CA LYS A 215 13.58 31.05 21.24
C LYS A 215 13.67 32.08 20.10
N VAL A 216 12.77 32.04 19.13
CA VAL A 216 12.76 32.97 18.00
C VAL A 216 12.31 34.37 18.43
N ASN A 217 11.25 34.47 19.23
CA ASN A 217 10.72 35.76 19.68
C ASN A 217 11.69 36.49 20.62
N GLU A 218 12.41 35.77 21.48
CA GLU A 218 13.49 36.34 22.30
C GLU A 218 14.52 37.04 21.41
N LYS A 219 15.01 36.37 20.36
CA LYS A 219 15.96 36.96 19.40
C LYS A 219 15.38 38.14 18.62
N LEU A 220 14.14 38.03 18.14
CA LEU A 220 13.49 39.13 17.43
C LEU A 220 13.35 40.37 18.33
N ASN A 221 13.01 40.19 19.61
CA ASN A 221 12.90 41.27 20.57
C ASN A 221 14.26 41.92 20.88
N GLU A 222 15.31 41.12 21.06
CA GLU A 222 16.70 41.61 21.23
C GLU A 222 17.14 42.48 20.04
N GLU A 223 16.69 42.14 18.84
CA GLU A 223 17.00 42.87 17.61
C GLU A 223 16.01 44.01 17.28
N GLY A 224 14.96 44.19 18.07
CA GLY A 224 13.93 45.20 17.83
C GLY A 224 13.09 44.96 16.56
N ILE A 225 13.01 43.72 16.09
CA ILE A 225 12.29 43.34 14.87
C ILE A 225 10.86 42.90 15.23
N PRO A 226 9.82 43.43 14.57
CA PRO A 226 8.44 43.05 14.88
C PRO A 226 8.20 41.57 14.57
N ALA A 227 7.62 40.87 15.54
CA ALA A 227 7.19 39.49 15.36
C ALA A 227 5.99 39.42 14.40
N ASN A 228 6.23 38.84 13.23
CA ASN A 228 5.22 38.40 12.28
C ASN A 228 5.73 37.09 11.64
N LEU A 229 4.87 36.36 10.94
CA LEU A 229 5.25 35.06 10.36
C LEU A 229 6.49 35.14 9.46
N ASP A 230 6.62 36.22 8.69
CA ASP A 230 7.76 36.42 7.79
C ASP A 230 9.07 36.57 8.56
N ASN A 231 9.14 37.50 9.51
CA ASN A 231 10.34 37.73 10.33
C ASN A 231 10.66 36.54 11.24
N PHE A 232 9.63 35.84 11.72
CA PHE A 232 9.75 34.63 12.50
C PHE A 232 10.44 33.51 11.72
N CYS A 233 9.89 33.16 10.56
CA CYS A 233 10.48 32.14 9.71
C CYS A 233 11.86 32.58 9.21
N GLU A 234 12.03 33.87 8.87
CA GLU A 234 13.33 34.41 8.48
C GLU A 234 14.39 34.16 9.55
N ARG A 235 14.11 34.58 10.79
CA ARG A 235 15.05 34.47 11.92
C ARG A 235 15.40 33.03 12.22
N PHE A 236 14.40 32.14 12.20
CA PHE A 236 14.64 30.72 12.41
C PHE A 236 15.56 30.13 11.33
N LEU A 237 15.27 30.41 10.06
CA LEU A 237 15.95 29.77 8.93
C LEU A 237 17.40 30.25 8.73
N VAL A 238 17.72 31.49 9.10
CA VAL A 238 19.10 32.02 9.00
C VAL A 238 19.99 31.62 10.16
N ASP A 239 19.42 31.10 11.26
CA ASP A 239 20.18 30.75 12.44
C ASP A 239 20.45 29.25 12.51
N PRO A 240 21.66 28.80 12.13
CA PRO A 240 21.98 27.39 12.12
C PRO A 240 21.98 26.77 13.53
N ASN A 241 22.15 27.57 14.59
CA ASN A 241 22.05 27.08 15.97
C ASN A 241 20.60 26.74 16.34
N LEU A 242 19.61 27.44 15.77
CA LEU A 242 18.20 27.09 15.95
C LEU A 242 17.79 25.92 15.05
N VAL A 243 18.25 25.90 13.80
CA VAL A 243 17.93 24.82 12.84
C VAL A 243 18.48 23.47 13.31
N LEU A 244 19.69 23.47 13.86
CA LEU A 244 20.38 22.27 14.35
C LEU A 244 20.20 22.06 15.86
N ASP A 245 19.40 22.91 16.52
CA ASP A 245 19.11 22.79 17.94
C ASP A 245 18.49 21.43 18.22
N LYS A 246 19.02 20.72 19.22
CA LYS A 246 18.56 19.37 19.54
C LYS A 246 17.16 19.30 20.17
N ASP A 247 16.78 20.30 20.96
CA ASP A 247 15.49 20.33 21.63
C ASP A 247 14.40 20.64 20.59
N LEU A 248 14.70 21.52 19.63
CA LEU A 248 13.85 21.71 18.45
C LEU A 248 13.91 20.49 17.51
N GLY A 249 15.09 19.88 17.37
CA GLY A 249 15.40 18.65 16.64
C GLY A 249 14.44 17.51 16.92
N HIS A 250 14.27 17.18 18.20
CA HIS A 250 13.41 16.08 18.58
C HIS A 250 11.92 16.41 18.47
N PHE A 251 11.50 17.62 18.87
CA PHE A 251 10.06 17.92 18.99
C PHE A 251 9.42 18.51 17.74
N ILE A 252 10.19 19.13 16.85
CA ILE A 252 9.69 19.78 15.64
C ILE A 252 10.12 19.01 14.41
N TRP A 253 11.34 18.48 14.43
CA TRP A 253 11.97 17.99 13.24
C TRP A 253 11.88 16.48 13.06
N ASP A 254 11.60 15.71 14.11
CA ASP A 254 11.42 14.26 14.00
C ASP A 254 10.18 13.93 13.16
N ARG A 255 10.30 12.87 12.35
CA ARG A 255 9.29 12.45 11.37
C ARG A 255 7.88 12.41 11.96
N ILE A 256 7.72 11.73 13.09
CA ILE A 256 6.42 11.53 13.74
C ILE A 256 5.81 12.84 14.27
N HIS A 257 6.65 13.79 14.69
CA HIS A 257 6.20 15.10 15.17
C HIS A 257 5.85 16.02 14.00
N LEU A 258 6.58 15.95 12.88
CA LEU A 258 6.24 16.66 11.64
C LEU A 258 4.88 16.19 11.10
N GLU A 259 4.64 14.88 11.04
CA GLU A 259 3.35 14.33 10.64
C GLU A 259 2.23 14.79 11.57
N ALA A 260 2.44 14.71 12.89
CA ALA A 260 1.48 15.17 13.88
C ALA A 260 1.20 16.68 13.77
N ALA A 261 2.23 17.49 13.51
CA ALA A 261 2.11 18.92 13.34
C ALA A 261 1.30 19.27 12.09
N ILE A 262 1.59 18.64 10.95
CA ILE A 262 0.88 18.84 9.68
C ILE A 262 -0.59 18.40 9.80
N HIS A 263 -0.86 17.28 10.48
CA HIS A 263 -2.23 16.85 10.72
C HIS A 263 -2.96 17.81 11.67
N SER A 264 -2.31 18.33 12.70
CA SER A 264 -2.99 19.05 13.76
C SER A 264 -3.60 20.39 13.30
N ASN A 265 -4.75 20.74 13.86
CA ASN A 265 -5.31 22.11 13.76
C ASN A 265 -4.77 23.03 14.86
N LYS A 266 -3.63 22.66 15.49
CA LYS A 266 -3.01 23.44 16.54
C LYS A 266 -2.43 24.72 15.94
N LYS A 267 -2.48 25.77 16.73
CA LYS A 267 -2.03 27.11 16.34
C LYS A 267 -0.99 27.63 17.30
N ILE A 268 -0.14 28.50 16.78
CA ILE A 268 0.81 29.28 17.55
C ILE A 268 0.60 30.77 17.30
N LYS A 269 0.71 31.56 18.36
CA LYS A 269 0.67 33.02 18.27
C LYS A 269 2.06 33.54 17.90
N ILE A 270 2.16 34.28 16.80
CA ILE A 270 3.38 34.96 16.34
C ILE A 270 3.01 36.43 16.15
N GLY A 271 3.59 37.32 16.98
CA GLY A 271 3.10 38.69 17.11
C GLY A 271 1.64 38.69 17.60
N GLU A 272 0.76 39.38 16.88
CA GLU A 272 -0.68 39.43 17.20
C GLU A 272 -1.54 38.44 16.41
N GLN A 273 -0.95 37.65 15.52
CA GLN A 273 -1.69 36.72 14.67
C GLN A 273 -1.49 35.27 15.10
N GLU A 274 -2.50 34.43 14.85
CA GLU A 274 -2.41 32.98 15.04
C GLU A 274 -2.22 32.27 13.71
N TYR A 275 -1.28 31.33 13.68
CA TYR A 275 -0.98 30.51 12.51
C TYR A 275 -1.05 29.03 12.88
N THR A 276 -1.54 28.18 11.98
CA THR A 276 -1.41 26.74 12.17
C THR A 276 0.05 26.31 12.02
N TYR A 277 0.44 25.16 12.58
CA TYR A 277 1.79 24.64 12.35
C TYR A 277 2.06 24.38 10.87
N GLN A 278 1.04 23.96 10.11
CA GLN A 278 1.13 23.82 8.67
C GLN A 278 1.44 25.15 7.98
N ASP A 279 0.82 26.27 8.40
CA ASP A 279 1.12 27.60 7.84
C ASP A 279 2.57 28.01 8.09
N VAL A 280 3.10 27.73 9.29
CA VAL A 280 4.49 28.00 9.65
C VAL A 280 5.45 27.17 8.79
N LEU A 281 5.22 25.86 8.68
CA LEU A 281 6.03 24.97 7.85
C LEU A 281 5.97 25.37 6.36
N ARG A 282 4.78 25.69 5.85
CA ARG A 282 4.60 26.15 4.46
C ARG A 282 5.41 27.41 4.19
N LYS A 283 5.36 28.39 5.09
CA LYS A 283 6.12 29.64 4.93
C LYS A 283 7.63 29.41 4.97
N MET A 284 8.10 28.49 5.80
CA MET A 284 9.52 28.09 5.81
C MET A 284 9.94 27.46 4.48
N VAL A 285 9.12 26.56 3.95
CA VAL A 285 9.32 25.93 2.63
C VAL A 285 9.36 26.97 1.51
N GLU A 286 8.44 27.93 1.53
CA GLU A 286 8.39 29.02 0.55
C GLU A 286 9.69 29.83 0.55
N LYS A 287 10.14 30.27 1.73
CA LYS A 287 11.38 31.05 1.86
C LYS A 287 12.60 30.30 1.32
N ILE A 288 12.75 29.02 1.67
CA ILE A 288 13.86 28.20 1.18
C ILE A 288 13.78 27.99 -0.32
N ALA A 289 12.60 27.66 -0.85
CA ALA A 289 12.44 27.43 -2.28
C ALA A 289 12.69 28.69 -3.11
N ASP A 290 12.34 29.87 -2.58
CA ASP A 290 12.52 31.14 -3.27
C ASP A 290 13.97 31.66 -3.16
N ASN A 291 14.70 31.31 -2.09
CA ASN A 291 16.07 31.76 -1.85
C ASN A 291 16.95 30.62 -1.25
N PRO A 292 17.22 29.54 -1.98
CA PRO A 292 17.83 28.33 -1.42
C PRO A 292 19.25 28.53 -0.88
N ASP A 293 20.02 29.44 -1.48
CA ASP A 293 21.42 29.70 -1.09
C ASP A 293 21.53 30.52 0.20
N LYS A 294 20.45 31.18 0.62
CA LYS A 294 20.40 31.98 1.85
C LYS A 294 20.26 31.10 3.11
N TYR A 295 19.74 29.88 2.96
CA TYR A 295 19.38 29.02 4.09
C TYR A 295 19.98 27.61 3.94
N PRO A 296 21.31 27.45 3.84
CA PRO A 296 21.91 26.17 3.47
C PRO A 296 21.62 25.05 4.48
N GLU A 297 21.77 25.29 5.78
CA GLU A 297 21.48 24.28 6.82
C GLU A 297 19.99 23.96 6.89
N ALA A 298 19.12 24.99 6.85
CA ALA A 298 17.69 24.79 6.90
C ALA A 298 17.17 24.02 5.67
N LYS A 299 17.66 24.37 4.48
CA LYS A 299 17.41 23.63 3.23
C LYS A 299 17.75 22.16 3.42
N GLN A 300 18.97 21.86 3.84
CA GLN A 300 19.41 20.47 4.03
C GLN A 300 18.52 19.71 5.02
N GLN A 301 18.22 20.30 6.18
CA GLN A 301 17.40 19.65 7.20
C GLN A 301 15.94 19.44 6.75
N LEU A 302 15.32 20.42 6.09
CA LEU A 302 13.94 20.32 5.62
C LEU A 302 13.80 19.28 4.50
N PHE A 303 14.70 19.29 3.50
CA PHE A 303 14.70 18.25 2.47
C PHE A 303 14.89 16.85 3.07
N LEU A 304 15.84 16.68 4.00
CA LEU A 304 16.11 15.39 4.64
C LEU A 304 14.89 14.86 5.38
N ARG A 305 14.29 15.71 6.21
CA ARG A 305 13.22 15.29 7.12
C ARG A 305 11.90 15.12 6.40
N PHE A 306 11.59 15.95 5.40
CA PHE A 306 10.43 15.71 4.53
C PHE A 306 10.63 14.49 3.64
N SER A 307 11.85 14.18 3.19
CA SER A 307 12.10 12.91 2.51
C SER A 307 11.86 11.71 3.43
N MET A 308 12.22 11.81 4.72
CA MET A 308 11.91 10.76 5.70
C MET A 308 10.40 10.60 5.94
N VAL A 309 9.66 11.70 6.06
CA VAL A 309 8.19 11.69 6.18
C VAL A 309 7.54 11.10 4.94
N GLU A 310 7.92 11.58 3.75
CA GLU A 310 7.36 11.13 2.49
C GLU A 310 7.65 9.64 2.23
N ASN A 311 8.87 9.17 2.51
CA ASN A 311 9.23 7.76 2.36
C ASN A 311 8.42 6.85 3.29
N ASP A 312 8.12 7.31 4.49
CA ASP A 312 7.31 6.57 5.45
C ASP A 312 5.82 6.54 5.04
N LEU A 313 5.29 7.68 4.57
CA LEU A 313 3.94 7.77 4.02
C LEU A 313 3.77 6.89 2.76
N LYS A 314 4.77 6.84 1.88
CA LYS A 314 4.82 5.92 0.73
C LYS A 314 4.68 4.46 1.14
N LYS A 315 5.30 4.07 2.27
CA LYS A 315 5.27 2.69 2.78
C LYS A 315 3.95 2.36 3.46
N ARG A 316 3.42 3.25 4.31
CA ARG A 316 2.22 3.01 5.12
C ARG A 316 0.90 3.30 4.39
N ALA A 317 0.90 4.30 3.52
CA ALA A 317 -0.28 4.76 2.78
C ALA A 317 0.01 4.88 1.26
N PRO A 318 0.46 3.79 0.60
CA PRO A 318 0.92 3.83 -0.79
C PRO A 318 -0.14 4.31 -1.78
N ILE A 319 -1.42 3.98 -1.54
CA ILE A 319 -2.54 4.40 -2.39
C ILE A 319 -2.77 5.91 -2.28
N GLN A 320 -2.85 6.42 -1.05
CA GLN A 320 -3.10 7.83 -0.77
C GLN A 320 -1.93 8.70 -1.24
N HIS A 321 -0.69 8.24 -1.04
CA HIS A 321 0.50 8.89 -1.56
C HIS A 321 0.48 8.93 -3.10
N ALA A 322 0.17 7.82 -3.77
CA ALA A 322 0.09 7.79 -5.23
C ALA A 322 -0.99 8.75 -5.79
N ILE A 323 -2.11 8.91 -5.09
CA ILE A 323 -3.16 9.88 -5.43
C ILE A 323 -2.66 11.31 -5.24
N ALA A 324 -2.01 11.61 -4.11
CA ALA A 324 -1.47 12.93 -3.80
C ALA A 324 -0.35 13.35 -4.77
N ASN A 325 0.49 12.42 -5.20
CA ASN A 325 1.68 12.71 -6.00
C ASN A 325 1.45 12.70 -7.52
N TYR A 326 0.26 12.31 -7.99
CA TYR A 326 0.01 12.06 -9.42
C TYR A 326 0.38 13.23 -10.34
N SER A 327 0.05 14.45 -9.97
CA SER A 327 0.30 15.64 -10.80
C SER A 327 1.79 16.00 -10.90
N ASN A 328 2.62 15.49 -10.00
CA ASN A 328 4.09 15.70 -10.01
C ASN A 328 4.84 14.59 -10.73
N LEU A 329 4.15 13.52 -11.14
CA LEU A 329 4.77 12.41 -11.85
C LEU A 329 5.07 12.78 -13.31
N LYS A 330 6.17 12.23 -13.84
CA LYS A 330 6.44 12.26 -15.29
C LYS A 330 5.36 11.48 -16.03
N LYS A 331 5.15 11.79 -17.31
CA LYS A 331 4.06 11.22 -18.13
C LYS A 331 4.05 9.67 -18.15
N ASP A 332 5.21 9.05 -18.24
CA ASP A 332 5.38 7.59 -18.19
C ASP A 332 5.00 7.02 -16.81
N GLN A 333 5.37 7.72 -15.74
CA GLN A 333 4.99 7.37 -14.37
C GLN A 333 3.49 7.59 -14.11
N GLN A 334 2.89 8.64 -14.69
CA GLN A 334 1.44 8.89 -14.64
C GLN A 334 0.68 7.74 -15.31
N GLU A 335 1.12 7.29 -16.48
CA GLU A 335 0.48 6.15 -17.16
C GLU A 335 0.56 4.87 -16.33
N ASN A 336 1.72 4.58 -15.73
CA ASN A 336 1.87 3.44 -14.82
C ASN A 336 0.93 3.53 -13.60
N THR A 337 0.81 4.72 -13.01
CA THR A 337 -0.10 4.98 -11.89
C THR A 337 -1.57 4.79 -12.31
N VAL A 338 -1.97 5.30 -13.48
CA VAL A 338 -3.31 5.09 -14.05
C VAL A 338 -3.57 3.59 -14.23
N ASN A 339 -2.66 2.85 -14.85
CA ASN A 339 -2.80 1.42 -15.06
C ASN A 339 -2.92 0.64 -13.74
N TYR A 340 -2.15 1.02 -12.71
CA TYR A 340 -2.27 0.46 -11.37
C TYR A 340 -3.68 0.65 -10.81
N PHE A 341 -4.22 1.88 -10.84
CA PHE A 341 -5.56 2.16 -10.31
C PHE A 341 -6.67 1.47 -11.11
N VAL A 342 -6.55 1.40 -12.44
CA VAL A 342 -7.47 0.62 -13.28
C VAL A 342 -7.47 -0.85 -12.86
N GLY A 343 -6.30 -1.45 -12.66
CA GLY A 343 -6.18 -2.84 -12.19
C GLY A 343 -6.87 -3.07 -10.84
N GLN A 344 -6.70 -2.15 -9.88
CA GLN A 344 -7.34 -2.23 -8.57
C GLN A 344 -8.87 -2.07 -8.64
N ILE A 345 -9.37 -1.16 -9.47
CA ILE A 345 -10.81 -0.97 -9.69
C ILE A 345 -11.42 -2.23 -10.30
N LEU A 346 -10.77 -2.80 -11.32
CA LEU A 346 -11.22 -4.02 -11.99
C LEU A 346 -11.16 -5.24 -11.07
N SER A 347 -10.28 -5.26 -10.05
CA SER A 347 -10.26 -6.29 -9.01
C SER A 347 -11.33 -6.09 -7.92
N GLY A 348 -12.17 -5.06 -8.02
CA GLY A 348 -13.33 -4.85 -7.15
C GLY A 348 -13.09 -3.96 -5.92
N ARG A 349 -12.00 -3.20 -5.86
CA ARG A 349 -11.74 -2.21 -4.79
C ARG A 349 -12.65 -0.98 -4.93
N ARG A 350 -13.82 -1.03 -4.28
CA ARG A 350 -14.86 0.03 -4.36
C ARG A 350 -14.50 1.30 -3.60
N ASP A 351 -13.66 1.17 -2.56
CA ASP A 351 -13.16 2.29 -1.74
C ASP A 351 -12.31 3.29 -2.54
N LEU A 352 -11.69 2.83 -3.64
CA LEU A 352 -10.82 3.66 -4.46
C LEU A 352 -11.52 4.78 -5.21
N GLN A 353 -12.81 4.65 -5.53
CA GLN A 353 -13.50 5.70 -6.28
C GLN A 353 -13.63 6.99 -5.47
N GLU A 354 -13.98 6.89 -4.18
CA GLU A 354 -14.07 8.07 -3.30
C GLU A 354 -12.68 8.68 -3.01
N LEU A 355 -11.65 7.84 -2.93
CA LEU A 355 -10.27 8.31 -2.79
C LEU A 355 -9.77 9.01 -4.05
N LEU A 356 -10.03 8.47 -5.23
CA LEU A 356 -9.61 9.05 -6.51
C LEU A 356 -10.25 10.42 -6.76
N LYS A 357 -11.49 10.65 -6.31
CA LYS A 357 -12.13 11.98 -6.38
C LYS A 357 -11.33 13.09 -5.69
N LYS A 358 -10.38 12.76 -4.81
CA LYS A 358 -9.46 13.72 -4.17
C LYS A 358 -8.39 14.25 -5.13
N ASN A 359 -8.14 13.56 -6.24
CA ASN A 359 -7.33 14.03 -7.34
C ASN A 359 -8.15 13.97 -8.65
N PRO A 360 -8.84 15.06 -9.04
CA PRO A 360 -9.72 15.08 -10.22
C PRO A 360 -9.00 14.70 -11.51
N GLU A 361 -7.73 15.07 -11.65
CA GLU A 361 -6.90 14.76 -12.82
C GLU A 361 -6.68 13.25 -12.95
N LEU A 362 -6.24 12.60 -11.87
CA LEU A 362 -6.07 11.14 -11.82
C LEU A 362 -7.41 10.41 -12.00
N TYR A 363 -8.48 10.90 -11.37
CA TYR A 363 -9.81 10.32 -11.51
C TYR A 363 -10.28 10.35 -12.96
N GLN A 364 -10.11 11.48 -13.65
CA GLN A 364 -10.43 11.61 -15.07
C GLN A 364 -9.56 10.67 -15.92
N ALA A 365 -8.25 10.64 -15.71
CA ALA A 365 -7.34 9.79 -16.49
C ALA A 365 -7.65 8.28 -16.32
N VAL A 366 -8.00 7.85 -15.11
CA VAL A 366 -8.47 6.48 -14.83
C VAL A 366 -9.79 6.20 -15.54
N GLY A 367 -10.74 7.15 -15.51
CA GLY A 367 -12.01 7.03 -16.21
C GLY A 367 -11.86 6.89 -17.72
N GLU A 368 -11.03 7.75 -18.33
CA GLU A 368 -10.72 7.72 -19.76
C GLU A 368 -10.05 6.39 -20.17
N LYS A 369 -9.14 5.86 -19.34
CA LYS A 369 -8.50 4.57 -19.61
C LYS A 369 -9.49 3.42 -19.55
N ILE A 370 -10.39 3.41 -18.56
CA ILE A 370 -11.46 2.40 -18.46
C ILE A 370 -12.39 2.48 -19.66
N GLU A 371 -12.77 3.70 -20.08
CA GLU A 371 -13.61 3.88 -21.27
C GLU A 371 -12.90 3.39 -22.53
N ALA A 372 -11.62 3.70 -22.72
CA ALA A 372 -10.83 3.21 -23.85
C ALA A 372 -10.80 1.67 -23.90
N MET A 373 -10.55 1.02 -22.76
CA MET A 373 -10.58 -0.44 -22.64
C MET A 373 -11.97 -1.00 -22.98
N TYR A 374 -13.04 -0.35 -22.53
CA TYR A 374 -14.40 -0.75 -22.85
C TYR A 374 -14.70 -0.65 -24.35
N GLN A 375 -14.34 0.47 -24.99
CA GLN A 375 -14.57 0.65 -26.44
C GLN A 375 -13.78 -0.36 -27.28
N GLU A 376 -12.57 -0.72 -26.85
CA GLU A 376 -11.78 -1.78 -27.48
C GLU A 376 -12.53 -3.12 -27.46
N GLN A 377 -13.06 -3.51 -26.31
CA GLN A 377 -13.83 -4.76 -26.15
C GLN A 377 -15.12 -4.75 -26.95
N VAL A 378 -15.84 -3.63 -26.99
CA VAL A 378 -17.01 -3.48 -27.86
C VAL A 378 -16.63 -3.64 -29.34
N GLY A 379 -15.48 -3.10 -29.76
CA GLY A 379 -14.94 -3.28 -31.10
C GLY A 379 -14.66 -4.76 -31.42
N VAL A 380 -14.04 -5.49 -30.49
CA VAL A 380 -13.79 -6.93 -30.62
C VAL A 380 -15.10 -7.71 -30.77
N LEU A 381 -16.09 -7.45 -29.91
CA LEU A 381 -17.40 -8.09 -29.97
C LEU A 381 -18.14 -7.81 -31.29
N LYS A 382 -18.07 -6.57 -31.79
CA LYS A 382 -18.65 -6.21 -33.10
C LYS A 382 -18.01 -7.00 -34.23
N LYS A 383 -16.68 -7.13 -34.26
CA LYS A 383 -15.96 -7.94 -35.25
C LYS A 383 -16.33 -9.41 -35.15
N TYR A 384 -16.40 -9.95 -33.94
CA TYR A 384 -16.81 -11.33 -33.72
C TYR A 384 -18.23 -11.60 -34.22
N ARG A 385 -19.18 -10.71 -33.92
CA ARG A 385 -20.55 -10.78 -34.43
C ARG A 385 -20.62 -10.74 -35.97
N GLN A 386 -19.82 -9.89 -36.62
CA GLN A 386 -19.76 -9.83 -38.08
C GLN A 386 -19.19 -11.12 -38.68
N THR A 387 -18.18 -11.72 -38.05
CA THR A 387 -17.62 -13.01 -38.47
C THR A 387 -18.67 -14.12 -38.35
N LEU A 388 -19.42 -14.16 -37.24
CA LEU A 388 -20.51 -15.12 -37.07
C LEU A 388 -21.61 -14.94 -38.12
N ALA A 389 -22.01 -13.70 -38.41
CA ALA A 389 -23.00 -13.41 -39.45
C ALA A 389 -22.54 -13.90 -40.83
N LYS A 390 -21.30 -13.61 -41.23
CA LYS A 390 -20.71 -14.10 -42.50
C LYS A 390 -20.65 -15.62 -42.58
N ARG A 391 -20.39 -16.30 -41.45
CA ARG A 391 -20.39 -17.78 -41.40
C ARG A 391 -21.80 -18.36 -41.50
N ALA A 392 -22.79 -17.70 -40.92
CA ALA A 392 -24.20 -18.11 -41.04
C ALA A 392 -24.67 -17.99 -42.50
N GLU A 393 -24.38 -16.87 -43.17
CA GLU A 393 -24.66 -16.67 -44.60
C GLU A 393 -23.94 -17.71 -45.49
N LYS A 394 -22.73 -18.13 -45.09
CA LYS A 394 -21.98 -19.17 -45.80
C LYS A 394 -22.54 -20.59 -45.58
N LYS A 395 -23.12 -20.88 -44.41
CA LYS A 395 -23.80 -22.16 -44.14
C LYS A 395 -25.14 -22.30 -44.86
N ASP A 396 -25.84 -21.19 -45.12
CA ASP A 396 -27.03 -21.20 -45.99
C ASP A 396 -26.68 -21.43 -47.47
N THR A 397 -25.46 -21.07 -47.90
CA THR A 397 -24.96 -21.33 -49.26
C THR A 397 -24.31 -22.71 -49.40
N ASP A 398 -23.75 -23.27 -48.32
CA ASP A 398 -23.21 -24.63 -48.26
C ASP A 398 -24.23 -25.64 -47.66
N SER A 399 -25.51 -25.53 -48.02
CA SER A 399 -26.50 -26.63 -47.86
C SER A 399 -26.22 -27.76 -48.85
N PHE A 400 -25.01 -28.28 -48.72
CA PHE A 400 -24.48 -29.58 -49.10
C PHE A 400 -24.98 -30.63 -48.09
N PHE A 401 -26.28 -30.63 -47.78
CA PHE A 401 -26.98 -31.77 -47.18
C PHE A 401 -27.85 -32.43 -48.27
N GLY A 402 -27.17 -32.84 -49.34
CA GLY A 402 -27.59 -33.99 -50.11
C GLY A 402 -27.18 -35.25 -49.34
N ASP A 403 -28.16 -36.05 -48.94
CA ASP A 403 -28.09 -37.50 -48.81
C ASP A 403 -26.82 -38.11 -48.18
N LYS A 404 -26.66 -37.97 -46.85
CA LYS A 404 -25.98 -39.01 -46.04
C LYS A 404 -26.65 -39.16 -44.69
N GLN A 405 -27.93 -39.48 -44.74
CA GLN A 405 -28.66 -40.08 -43.65
C GLN A 405 -28.59 -41.60 -43.83
N ASP A 406 -27.39 -42.17 -43.76
CA ASP A 406 -27.13 -43.59 -43.54
C ASP A 406 -25.62 -43.82 -43.48
N CYS A 407 -25.20 -44.63 -42.48
CA CYS A 407 -23.85 -45.16 -42.19
C CYS A 407 -23.27 -44.72 -40.84
N ILE A 408 -23.93 -45.12 -39.75
CA ILE A 408 -23.21 -45.59 -38.55
C ILE A 408 -23.86 -46.92 -38.15
N THR A 409 -23.21 -48.03 -38.52
CA THR A 409 -23.68 -49.37 -38.15
C THR A 409 -23.34 -49.65 -36.69
N GLN A 410 -24.04 -50.60 -36.06
CA GLN A 410 -23.86 -50.94 -34.64
C GLN A 410 -22.44 -51.40 -34.25
N ALA A 411 -21.56 -51.67 -35.21
CA ALA A 411 -20.16 -51.98 -34.98
C ALA A 411 -19.37 -50.77 -34.45
N ASP A 412 -19.65 -49.55 -34.93
CA ASP A 412 -18.91 -48.33 -34.57
C ASP A 412 -19.17 -47.90 -33.11
N LYS A 413 -20.34 -48.24 -32.56
CA LYS A 413 -20.68 -47.94 -31.16
C LYS A 413 -19.82 -48.70 -30.16
N ARG A 414 -19.33 -49.89 -30.51
CA ARG A 414 -18.48 -50.69 -29.60
C ARG A 414 -17.03 -50.19 -29.57
N GLU A 415 -16.51 -49.71 -30.71
CA GLU A 415 -15.18 -49.10 -30.76
C GLU A 415 -15.13 -47.74 -30.04
N VAL A 416 -16.17 -46.91 -30.16
CA VAL A 416 -16.25 -45.63 -29.43
C VAL A 416 -16.29 -45.83 -27.92
N VAL A 417 -17.02 -46.83 -27.41
CA VAL A 417 -17.06 -47.15 -25.97
C VAL A 417 -15.71 -47.73 -25.48
N SER A 418 -15.01 -48.48 -26.32
CA SER A 418 -13.66 -48.99 -26.03
C SER A 418 -12.62 -47.86 -25.96
N ALA A 419 -12.65 -46.91 -26.90
CA ALA A 419 -11.75 -45.76 -26.94
C ALA A 419 -11.95 -44.79 -25.75
N ILE A 420 -13.19 -44.60 -25.29
CA ILE A 420 -13.51 -43.82 -24.09
C ILE A 420 -12.95 -44.48 -22.82
N ARG A 421 -12.98 -45.82 -22.73
CA ARG A 421 -12.40 -46.55 -21.59
C ARG A 421 -10.88 -46.52 -21.55
N GLN A 422 -10.22 -46.33 -22.70
CA GLN A 422 -8.75 -46.27 -22.79
C GLN A 422 -8.16 -44.85 -22.68
N GLY A 423 -8.98 -43.83 -22.35
CA GLY A 423 -8.49 -42.49 -22.04
C GLY A 423 -7.94 -41.70 -23.22
N ASN A 424 -8.22 -42.12 -24.46
CA ASN A 424 -7.70 -41.47 -25.66
C ASN A 424 -8.63 -40.32 -26.10
N ARG A 425 -8.49 -39.14 -25.48
CA ARG A 425 -9.35 -37.96 -25.71
C ARG A 425 -9.09 -37.20 -27.03
N ARG A 426 -8.15 -37.64 -27.87
CA ARG A 426 -7.75 -36.88 -29.07
C ARG A 426 -8.60 -37.12 -30.33
N CYS A 427 -9.57 -38.04 -30.31
CA CYS A 427 -10.33 -38.40 -31.52
C CYS A 427 -11.85 -38.17 -31.44
N LEU A 428 -12.37 -37.39 -30.49
CA LEU A 428 -13.83 -37.27 -30.27
C LEU A 428 -14.45 -35.88 -30.45
N PHE A 429 -13.73 -34.94 -31.05
CA PHE A 429 -14.36 -33.69 -31.49
C PHE A 429 -14.02 -33.49 -32.95
N SER A 430 -15.03 -33.35 -33.81
CA SER A 430 -14.78 -32.72 -35.11
C SER A 430 -14.13 -31.36 -34.83
N SER A 431 -13.27 -30.88 -35.74
CA SER A 431 -12.63 -29.55 -35.63
C SER A 431 -13.63 -28.46 -35.23
N ASP A 432 -14.88 -28.62 -35.64
CA ASP A 432 -15.97 -27.69 -35.41
C ASP A 432 -16.48 -27.65 -33.96
N THR A 433 -16.42 -28.77 -33.22
CA THR A 433 -16.86 -28.79 -31.81
C THR A 433 -15.79 -28.22 -30.87
N TYR A 434 -14.52 -28.45 -31.18
CA TYR A 434 -13.40 -27.86 -30.45
C TYR A 434 -13.36 -26.34 -30.67
N ASN A 435 -13.48 -25.89 -31.94
CA ASN A 435 -13.55 -24.48 -32.28
C ASN A 435 -14.77 -23.78 -31.66
N ALA A 436 -15.93 -24.45 -31.58
CA ALA A 436 -17.12 -23.90 -30.90
C ALA A 436 -16.91 -23.76 -29.38
N THR A 437 -16.21 -24.70 -28.74
CA THR A 437 -15.94 -24.63 -27.30
C THR A 437 -14.91 -23.54 -26.96
N GLU A 438 -13.89 -23.37 -27.80
CA GLU A 438 -12.91 -22.29 -27.68
C GLU A 438 -13.54 -20.92 -27.98
N GLU A 439 -14.43 -20.84 -28.97
CA GLU A 439 -15.22 -19.64 -29.25
C GLU A 439 -16.19 -19.30 -28.12
N ILE A 440 -16.88 -20.27 -27.52
CA ILE A 440 -17.75 -20.06 -26.35
C ILE A 440 -16.93 -19.58 -25.15
N ASN A 441 -15.76 -20.17 -24.90
CA ASN A 441 -14.89 -19.72 -23.82
C ASN A 441 -14.35 -18.31 -24.06
N ASN A 442 -14.03 -17.95 -25.30
CA ASN A 442 -13.63 -16.58 -25.67
C ASN A 442 -14.79 -15.58 -25.54
N VAL A 443 -16.00 -15.97 -25.92
CA VAL A 443 -17.22 -15.16 -25.72
C VAL A 443 -17.53 -14.99 -24.24
N ILE A 444 -17.34 -16.02 -23.41
CA ILE A 444 -17.51 -15.94 -21.95
C ILE A 444 -16.44 -15.04 -21.33
N LEU A 445 -15.18 -15.16 -21.76
CA LEU A 445 -14.09 -14.32 -21.28
C LEU A 445 -14.34 -12.85 -21.65
N GLN A 446 -14.74 -12.58 -22.89
CA GLN A 446 -15.09 -11.24 -23.37
C GLN A 446 -16.36 -10.70 -22.69
N ALA A 447 -17.36 -11.53 -22.44
CA ALA A 447 -18.55 -11.16 -21.68
C ALA A 447 -18.22 -10.81 -20.24
N ASN A 448 -17.28 -11.52 -19.60
CA ASN A 448 -16.81 -11.20 -18.25
C ASN A 448 -16.04 -9.87 -18.22
N VAL A 449 -15.17 -9.60 -19.19
CA VAL A 449 -14.47 -8.31 -19.31
C VAL A 449 -15.47 -7.17 -19.55
N VAL A 450 -16.44 -7.37 -20.43
CA VAL A 450 -17.51 -6.40 -20.71
C VAL A 450 -18.42 -6.20 -19.49
N ASN A 451 -18.71 -7.24 -18.71
CA ASN A 451 -19.49 -7.16 -17.47
C ASN A 451 -18.72 -6.41 -16.35
N SER A 452 -17.41 -6.63 -16.24
CA SER A 452 -16.56 -5.86 -15.33
C SER A 452 -16.46 -4.39 -15.75
N ALA A 453 -16.36 -4.10 -17.05
CA ALA A 453 -16.39 -2.75 -17.58
C ALA A 453 -17.78 -2.08 -17.47
N LEU A 454 -18.87 -2.85 -17.61
CA LEU A 454 -20.26 -2.44 -17.35
C LEU A 454 -20.45 -1.99 -15.90
N ARG A 455 -19.98 -2.80 -14.94
CA ARG A 455 -20.04 -2.47 -13.51
C ARG A 455 -19.20 -1.23 -13.19
N ALA A 456 -18.06 -1.04 -13.84
CA ALA A 456 -17.27 0.17 -13.69
C ALA A 456 -18.00 1.41 -14.24
N ALA A 457 -18.63 1.31 -15.42
CA ALA A 457 -19.34 2.41 -16.07
C ALA A 457 -20.66 2.79 -15.38
N GLU A 458 -21.42 1.81 -14.87
CA GLU A 458 -22.67 2.06 -14.11
C GLU A 458 -22.44 2.80 -12.78
N HIS A 459 -21.23 2.78 -12.22
CA HIS A 459 -20.89 3.49 -10.99
C HIS A 459 -20.33 4.91 -11.22
N VAL A 460 -19.83 5.22 -12.43
CA VAL A 460 -19.51 6.61 -12.88
C VAL A 460 -20.78 7.45 -13.09
N ASN A 461 -21.93 6.77 -13.20
CA ASN A 461 -23.26 7.26 -13.55
C ASN A 461 -23.93 8.23 -12.54
N SER A 462 -23.35 8.47 -11.35
CA SER A 462 -23.96 9.34 -10.33
C SER A 462 -23.72 10.84 -10.54
N SER A 463 -23.10 11.24 -11.66
CA SER A 463 -22.69 12.64 -11.95
C SER A 463 -23.59 13.40 -12.97
N GLY A 464 -24.67 12.80 -13.48
CA GLY A 464 -25.78 13.56 -14.08
C GLY A 464 -25.55 14.28 -15.41
N SER A 465 -24.72 13.78 -16.33
CA SER A 465 -24.54 14.39 -17.67
C SER A 465 -25.46 13.79 -18.75
N ASP A 466 -26.06 14.62 -19.62
CA ASP A 466 -27.01 14.22 -20.68
C ASP A 466 -26.45 13.24 -21.73
N LYS A 467 -25.12 13.08 -21.81
CA LYS A 467 -24.49 12.04 -22.65
C LYS A 467 -24.86 10.62 -22.20
N VAL A 468 -25.30 10.44 -20.96
CA VAL A 468 -25.59 9.17 -20.28
C VAL A 468 -26.88 8.49 -20.74
N ILE A 469 -27.93 9.25 -21.09
CA ILE A 469 -29.21 8.67 -21.60
C ILE A 469 -28.96 7.86 -22.89
N CYS A 470 -27.97 8.30 -23.68
CA CYS A 470 -27.52 7.60 -24.87
C CYS A 470 -26.79 6.26 -24.55
N TYR A 471 -26.08 6.16 -23.42
CA TYR A 471 -25.40 4.93 -22.98
C TYR A 471 -26.40 3.88 -22.47
N THR A 472 -27.33 4.22 -21.58
CA THR A 472 -28.34 3.26 -21.05
C THR A 472 -29.18 2.65 -22.18
N SER A 473 -29.52 3.44 -23.20
CA SER A 473 -30.23 2.98 -24.41
C SER A 473 -29.39 2.00 -25.24
N LYS A 474 -28.12 2.33 -25.53
CA LYS A 474 -27.19 1.47 -26.27
C LYS A 474 -26.88 0.17 -25.51
N MET A 475 -26.86 0.22 -24.19
CA MET A 475 -26.60 -0.93 -23.31
C MET A 475 -27.79 -1.87 -23.21
N THR A 476 -29.01 -1.34 -23.14
CA THR A 476 -30.24 -2.12 -23.27
C THR A 476 -30.29 -2.87 -24.61
N ALA A 477 -29.85 -2.22 -25.70
CA ALA A 477 -29.77 -2.84 -27.01
C ALA A 477 -28.71 -3.96 -27.09
N LEU A 478 -27.55 -3.81 -26.43
CA LEU A 478 -26.50 -4.83 -26.41
C LEU A 478 -26.93 -6.07 -25.60
N LYS A 479 -27.55 -5.87 -24.43
CA LYS A 479 -28.14 -6.96 -23.63
C LYS A 479 -29.17 -7.74 -24.45
N LYS A 480 -30.12 -7.02 -25.09
CA LYS A 480 -31.13 -7.63 -25.94
C LYS A 480 -30.52 -8.39 -27.12
N SER A 481 -29.41 -7.90 -27.67
CA SER A 481 -28.67 -8.59 -28.73
C SER A 481 -27.94 -9.85 -28.24
N LEU A 482 -27.45 -9.87 -27.00
CA LEU A 482 -26.85 -11.06 -26.38
C LEU A 482 -27.90 -12.10 -26.02
N GLU A 483 -29.06 -11.68 -25.51
CA GLU A 483 -30.24 -12.52 -25.28
C GLU A 483 -30.74 -13.15 -26.59
N GLN A 484 -30.86 -12.36 -27.66
CA GLN A 484 -31.22 -12.87 -29.00
C GLN A 484 -30.20 -13.85 -29.57
N THR A 485 -28.90 -13.61 -29.34
CA THR A 485 -27.83 -14.54 -29.74
C THR A 485 -27.94 -15.85 -28.95
N TYR A 486 -28.24 -15.76 -27.65
CA TYR A 486 -28.49 -16.91 -26.81
C TYR A 486 -29.72 -17.71 -27.29
N ASP A 487 -30.81 -17.07 -27.70
CA ASP A 487 -31.99 -17.75 -28.23
C ASP A 487 -31.74 -18.43 -29.59
N LEU A 488 -30.93 -17.80 -30.45
CA LEU A 488 -30.49 -18.36 -31.74
C LEU A 488 -29.64 -19.64 -31.56
N TYR A 489 -28.76 -19.68 -30.56
CA TYR A 489 -27.96 -20.88 -30.27
C TYR A 489 -28.71 -21.88 -29.36
N GLY A 490 -29.58 -21.40 -28.47
CA GLY A 490 -30.40 -22.23 -27.57
C GLY A 490 -31.39 -23.12 -28.32
N SER A 491 -31.97 -22.61 -29.41
CA SER A 491 -32.81 -23.40 -30.32
C SER A 491 -32.02 -24.45 -31.11
N GLY A 492 -30.76 -24.17 -31.48
CA GLY A 492 -29.84 -25.18 -32.03
C GLY A 492 -29.41 -26.25 -31.03
N PHE A 493 -29.32 -25.90 -29.74
CA PHE A 493 -29.01 -26.84 -28.66
C PHE A 493 -30.18 -27.77 -28.28
N ASP A 494 -31.42 -27.36 -28.55
CA ASP A 494 -32.59 -28.25 -28.42
C ASP A 494 -32.57 -29.40 -29.45
N ILE A 495 -31.83 -29.24 -30.55
CA ILE A 495 -31.58 -30.31 -31.54
C ILE A 495 -30.47 -31.27 -31.05
N LEU A 496 -29.46 -30.77 -30.33
CA LEU A 496 -28.40 -31.58 -29.68
C LEU A 496 -28.84 -32.26 -28.37
N LYS A 497 -30.07 -31.96 -27.91
CA LYS A 497 -30.67 -32.46 -26.66
C LYS A 497 -30.81 -33.99 -26.60
N LYS A 498 -30.67 -34.69 -27.72
CA LYS A 498 -30.72 -36.16 -27.75
C LYS A 498 -29.40 -36.85 -27.38
N ASP A 499 -28.23 -36.20 -27.43
CA ASP A 499 -26.96 -36.95 -27.31
C ASP A 499 -25.93 -36.46 -26.26
N THR A 500 -26.09 -35.32 -25.58
CA THR A 500 -25.14 -34.92 -24.51
C THR A 500 -25.81 -34.28 -23.29
N GLY A 501 -26.46 -35.10 -22.46
CA GLY A 501 -27.24 -34.65 -21.30
C GLY A 501 -26.48 -33.90 -20.20
N SER A 502 -25.15 -34.02 -20.10
CA SER A 502 -24.38 -33.38 -19.01
C SER A 502 -23.96 -31.92 -19.32
N LEU A 503 -23.66 -31.60 -20.58
CA LEU A 503 -23.17 -30.27 -20.98
C LEU A 503 -24.31 -29.24 -21.00
N SER A 504 -25.48 -29.63 -21.51
CA SER A 504 -26.71 -28.80 -21.49
C SER A 504 -27.14 -28.45 -20.06
N SER A 505 -27.00 -29.40 -19.13
CA SER A 505 -27.34 -29.20 -17.71
C SER A 505 -26.37 -28.25 -17.00
N GLN A 506 -25.08 -28.29 -17.35
CA GLN A 506 -24.06 -27.38 -16.80
C GLN A 506 -24.24 -25.95 -17.32
N ILE A 507 -24.48 -25.78 -18.63
CA ILE A 507 -24.73 -24.46 -19.24
C ILE A 507 -26.03 -23.85 -18.68
N LYS A 508 -27.10 -24.64 -18.55
CA LYS A 508 -28.38 -24.18 -17.98
C LYS A 508 -28.23 -23.75 -16.51
N ARG A 509 -27.47 -24.50 -15.71
CA ARG A 509 -27.16 -24.16 -14.31
C ARG A 509 -26.30 -22.89 -14.21
N TYR A 510 -25.40 -22.69 -15.16
CA TYR A 510 -24.53 -21.52 -15.22
C TYR A 510 -25.30 -20.25 -15.63
N VAL A 511 -26.21 -20.35 -16.61
CA VAL A 511 -27.09 -19.25 -17.04
C VAL A 511 -28.12 -18.89 -15.94
N LEU A 512 -28.68 -19.88 -15.24
CA LEU A 512 -29.55 -19.63 -14.08
C LEU A 512 -28.81 -18.95 -12.93
N ASN A 513 -27.54 -19.30 -12.70
CA ASN A 513 -26.69 -18.61 -11.72
C ASN A 513 -26.38 -17.17 -12.17
N LEU A 514 -26.16 -16.93 -13.47
CA LEU A 514 -25.94 -15.60 -14.03
C LEU A 514 -27.19 -14.72 -13.87
N VAL A 515 -28.38 -15.25 -14.15
CA VAL A 515 -29.67 -14.55 -13.97
C VAL A 515 -29.92 -14.25 -12.49
N ASN A 516 -29.67 -15.19 -11.58
CA ASN A 516 -29.82 -14.99 -10.14
C ASN A 516 -28.83 -13.97 -9.56
N LEU A 517 -27.66 -13.79 -10.18
CA LEU A 517 -26.68 -12.75 -9.85
C LEU A 517 -27.09 -11.35 -10.34
N LEU A 518 -28.01 -11.25 -11.31
CA LEU A 518 -28.52 -10.00 -11.89
C LEU A 518 -29.78 -9.49 -11.17
N THR A 519 -30.53 -10.36 -10.49
CA THR A 519 -31.81 -10.02 -9.82
C THR A 519 -31.70 -9.00 -8.67
N PRO A 520 -30.64 -8.98 -7.81
CA PRO A 520 -30.57 -8.03 -6.70
C PRO A 520 -30.34 -6.57 -7.13
N ALA A 521 -29.87 -6.32 -8.35
CA ALA A 521 -29.63 -4.97 -8.87
C ALA A 521 -30.92 -4.22 -9.26
N PHE A 522 -32.07 -4.90 -9.36
CA PHE A 522 -33.34 -4.31 -9.80
C PHE A 522 -34.40 -4.17 -8.69
N LEU A 523 -34.17 -4.72 -7.49
CA LEU A 523 -35.15 -4.66 -6.39
C LEU A 523 -35.13 -3.35 -5.58
N HIS A 524 -34.23 -2.41 -5.86
CA HIS A 524 -34.15 -1.12 -5.16
C HIS A 524 -34.51 0.12 -6.00
N GLN A 525 -35.14 -0.05 -7.17
CA GLN A 525 -35.69 1.08 -7.92
C GLN A 525 -37.12 0.79 -8.37
N ALA A 526 -38.08 1.04 -7.48
CA ALA A 526 -39.43 1.41 -7.85
C ALA A 526 -39.74 2.76 -7.18
N PRO A 527 -39.91 3.87 -7.93
CA PRO A 527 -40.35 5.12 -7.34
C PRO A 527 -41.82 4.97 -6.91
N ALA A 528 -42.09 5.24 -5.64
CA ALA A 528 -43.45 5.42 -5.15
C ALA A 528 -44.02 6.72 -5.74
N ALA A 529 -44.83 6.62 -6.79
CA ALA A 529 -45.72 7.69 -7.25
C ALA A 529 -47.17 7.21 -7.10
N PRO A 530 -48.11 8.07 -6.65
CA PRO A 530 -49.46 7.66 -6.32
C PRO A 530 -50.34 7.61 -7.57
N LEU A 531 -50.87 6.44 -7.92
CA LEU A 531 -51.98 6.32 -8.87
C LEU A 531 -53.23 5.89 -8.11
N ARG A 532 -54.18 6.82 -8.01
CA ARG A 532 -55.55 6.53 -7.57
C ARG A 532 -56.31 5.78 -8.68
N HIS A 533 -57.07 4.79 -8.22
CA HIS A 533 -58.27 4.15 -8.78
C HIS A 533 -58.17 2.84 -9.59
N LYS A 534 -58.95 1.89 -9.03
CA LYS A 534 -59.59 0.68 -9.57
C LYS A 534 -58.74 -0.60 -9.67
N GLY A 535 -58.54 -1.19 -8.49
CA GLY A 535 -59.07 -2.52 -8.15
C GLY A 535 -58.54 -3.72 -8.92
N TYR A 536 -57.44 -4.30 -8.44
CA TYR A 536 -57.22 -5.75 -8.40
C TYR A 536 -56.37 -6.10 -7.18
N THR A 537 -56.89 -6.97 -6.34
CA THR A 537 -56.20 -7.55 -5.17
C THR A 537 -55.25 -8.64 -5.66
N ILE A 538 -53.94 -8.49 -5.41
CA ILE A 538 -53.02 -9.64 -5.31
C ILE A 538 -52.41 -9.63 -3.91
N VAL A 539 -53.05 -10.39 -3.01
CA VAL A 539 -52.50 -10.83 -1.74
C VAL A 539 -52.19 -12.31 -1.88
N LYS A 540 -50.90 -12.66 -1.89
CA LYS A 540 -50.29 -13.89 -1.32
C LYS A 540 -48.91 -14.08 -1.93
N GLY A 541 -47.87 -13.71 -1.19
CA GLY A 541 -46.48 -13.97 -1.58
C GLY A 541 -45.44 -13.55 -0.54
N MET A 542 -45.73 -12.53 0.28
CA MET A 542 -44.75 -12.03 1.25
C MET A 542 -44.66 -12.88 2.55
N GLY A 543 -45.74 -13.56 2.95
CA GLY A 543 -45.74 -14.37 4.18
C GLY A 543 -44.85 -15.62 4.13
N GLN A 544 -44.60 -16.20 2.94
CA GLN A 544 -43.75 -17.38 2.80
C GLN A 544 -42.25 -17.04 2.81
N LEU A 545 -41.89 -15.80 2.45
CA LEU A 545 -40.49 -15.37 2.39
C LEU A 545 -39.95 -15.05 3.79
N ASP A 546 -40.75 -14.40 4.64
CA ASP A 546 -40.37 -14.14 6.03
C ASP A 546 -40.23 -15.42 6.84
N GLU A 547 -41.09 -16.43 6.60
CA GLU A 547 -40.97 -17.73 7.26
C GLU A 547 -39.69 -18.47 6.84
N GLN A 548 -39.26 -18.37 5.58
CA GLN A 548 -38.02 -18.98 5.11
C GLN A 548 -36.76 -18.25 5.60
N ILE A 549 -36.81 -16.92 5.72
CA ILE A 549 -35.70 -16.12 6.29
C ILE A 549 -35.51 -16.45 7.77
N GLN A 550 -36.60 -16.62 8.53
CA GLN A 550 -36.51 -17.01 9.94
C GLN A 550 -35.99 -18.44 10.12
N LYS A 551 -36.41 -19.39 9.27
CA LYS A 551 -35.85 -20.76 9.25
C LYS A 551 -34.35 -20.76 8.93
N PHE A 552 -33.89 -19.91 8.01
CA PHE A 552 -32.48 -19.82 7.66
C PHE A 552 -31.62 -19.21 8.78
N LYS A 553 -32.15 -18.23 9.52
CA LYS A 553 -31.49 -17.65 10.70
C LYS A 553 -31.38 -18.65 11.86
N ALA A 554 -32.42 -19.47 12.08
CA ALA A 554 -32.40 -20.52 13.11
C ALA A 554 -31.36 -21.62 12.81
N ILE A 555 -31.24 -22.06 11.55
CA ILE A 555 -30.24 -23.05 11.13
C ILE A 555 -28.81 -22.51 11.34
N LYS A 556 -28.59 -21.21 11.08
CA LYS A 556 -27.27 -20.59 11.26
C LYS A 556 -26.86 -20.52 12.74
N LEU A 557 -27.81 -20.25 13.64
CA LEU A 557 -27.55 -20.20 15.09
C LEU A 557 -27.23 -21.60 15.67
N GLN A 558 -27.98 -22.63 15.27
CA GLN A 558 -27.70 -24.01 15.70
C GLN A 558 -26.34 -24.52 15.20
N SER A 559 -25.93 -24.12 13.99
CA SER A 559 -24.62 -24.51 13.43
C SER A 559 -23.43 -23.86 14.13
N SER A 560 -23.59 -22.69 14.76
CA SER A 560 -22.54 -22.05 15.57
C SER A 560 -22.43 -22.63 16.98
N GLU A 561 -23.54 -23.08 17.56
CA GLU A 561 -23.54 -23.70 18.90
C GLU A 561 -22.91 -25.11 18.86
N LEU A 562 -23.20 -25.90 17.81
CA LEU A 562 -22.61 -27.23 17.60
C LEU A 562 -21.08 -27.19 17.42
N ARG A 563 -20.54 -26.15 16.75
CA ARG A 563 -19.07 -25.99 16.60
C ARG A 563 -18.38 -25.64 17.91
N SER A 564 -19.04 -24.87 18.78
CA SER A 564 -18.47 -24.51 20.09
C SER A 564 -18.46 -25.67 21.10
N SER A 565 -19.33 -26.67 20.92
CA SER A 565 -19.36 -27.87 21.76
C SER A 565 -18.37 -28.95 21.31
N GLU A 566 -18.06 -29.04 20.01
CA GLU A 566 -17.06 -29.99 19.49
C GLU A 566 -15.62 -29.58 19.85
N ASP A 567 -15.32 -28.27 19.84
CA ASP A 567 -14.00 -27.75 20.23
C ASP A 567 -13.70 -27.85 21.74
N ARG A 568 -14.74 -28.02 22.58
CA ARG A 568 -14.60 -28.21 24.03
C ARG A 568 -14.45 -29.67 24.48
N ALA A 569 -14.61 -30.64 23.58
CA ALA A 569 -14.55 -32.06 23.90
C ALA A 569 -13.19 -32.72 23.58
N GLN A 570 -12.21 -31.98 23.03
CA GLN A 570 -10.92 -32.54 22.57
C GLN A 570 -9.67 -32.02 23.31
N ALA A 571 -9.82 -31.35 24.46
CA ALA A 571 -8.68 -30.96 25.28
C ALA A 571 -8.75 -31.57 26.69
N GLU A 572 -7.73 -32.37 27.00
CA GLU A 572 -7.32 -33.00 28.27
C GLU A 572 -7.84 -34.43 28.58
N PRO A 573 -6.92 -35.34 28.97
CA PRO A 573 -6.46 -35.37 30.36
C PRO A 573 -4.94 -35.57 30.56
N ASN A 574 -4.32 -34.85 31.51
CA ASN A 574 -3.73 -35.45 32.73
C ASN A 574 -2.83 -34.47 33.52
N ASP A 575 -2.93 -34.65 34.84
CA ASP A 575 -2.01 -34.36 35.93
C ASP A 575 -1.99 -32.98 36.61
N LEU A 576 -2.81 -32.95 37.68
CA LEU A 576 -2.44 -32.57 39.03
C LEU A 576 -0.92 -32.54 39.29
N ALA A 577 -0.40 -31.42 39.80
CA ALA A 577 0.00 -31.31 41.21
C ALA A 577 0.67 -29.96 41.53
N SER A 578 0.18 -29.38 42.63
CA SER A 578 0.93 -28.67 43.67
C SER A 578 1.18 -27.16 43.56
N ASN A 579 0.80 -26.52 44.68
CA ASN A 579 1.40 -25.37 45.36
C ASN A 579 0.90 -23.94 45.09
N THR A 580 -0.21 -23.65 45.76
CA THR A 580 -0.39 -22.59 46.77
C THR A 580 0.88 -21.81 47.20
N LYS A 581 0.90 -20.48 47.00
CA LYS A 581 0.90 -19.40 48.03
C LYS A 581 1.47 -18.07 47.48
N LEU A 582 0.73 -16.97 47.78
CA LEU A 582 1.11 -15.58 48.12
C LEU A 582 2.30 -14.94 47.36
N ILE A 583 2.20 -13.75 46.75
CA ILE A 583 1.67 -12.45 47.19
C ILE A 583 1.02 -11.74 46.00
#